data_AF-A0A2G2VTN6-F1
#
_entry.id   AF-A0A2G2VTN6-F1
#
_cell.length_a   1.000
_cell.length_b   1.000
_cell.length_c   1.000
_cell.angle_alpha   90.00
_cell.angle_beta   90.00
_cell.angle_gamma   90.00
#
_symmetry.space_group_name_H-M   'P 1'
#
loop_
_entity.id
_entity.type
_entity.pdbx_description
1 polymer ?
#
loop_
_entity_poly.entity_id
_entity_poly.type
_entity_poly.pdbx_seq_one_letter_code
_entity_poly.pdbx_strand_id
1 'polypeptide(L)'
;MYGSLLLFHSRLLLFNAIVDVATDEATVGTNQTTSKAVCLDGSLPGYHLQKGFGSGSDKWVLHIEGGGWCNSIESCSFRQTTKLGSSRFMEHEVQFSGILSSDSSQNPDFFDWNKVKIRYCDGGSFSGHSDSEFKNGTKLFFRGQVIWEAVIGELLSIGLSNAKKALLSGCSAGGLATLIHCDDFREILPKNANVKCLVDAGFFLNEKDVAGSPTIERFYQDVVNLQGVANSLKKDCTSRLEPYKCFFPQEFISNIKTPVFLVQPGYDFWQIQNILVPGSSGPLRSWVRCKLNINSCNSKQLEVLQDFRNSLLKTLGGFHQNPEGGMFINSCFIHCQTWMTETWHSPRSPKIDNKDKLNPILSSDEISIFVISETIYLFYEKPSLRRVANQPLLLSSIA
;
A
#
# COMPACT_ATOMS: atom_id res chain seq x y z
N MET A 1 -49.01 -18.98 35.62
CA MET A 1 -47.73 -19.72 35.76
C MET A 1 -47.51 -20.53 34.50
N TYR A 2 -46.52 -20.12 33.69
CA TYR A 2 -45.51 -20.91 32.97
C TYR A 2 -45.07 -20.08 31.77
N GLY A 3 -44.00 -19.31 31.99
CA GLY A 3 -43.30 -18.58 30.94
C GLY A 3 -42.47 -19.54 30.10
N SER A 4 -42.45 -19.31 28.79
CA SER A 4 -41.45 -19.89 27.89
C SER A 4 -40.45 -18.79 27.56
N LEU A 5 -39.24 -18.98 28.10
CA LEU A 5 -38.06 -18.16 27.88
C LEU A 5 -37.48 -18.51 26.50
N LEU A 6 -37.76 -17.71 25.48
CA LEU A 6 -37.04 -17.77 24.21
C LEU A 6 -35.76 -16.93 24.33
N LEU A 7 -34.67 -17.61 24.66
CA LEU A 7 -33.30 -17.10 24.54
C LEU A 7 -32.99 -16.85 23.05
N PHE A 8 -33.29 -15.65 22.55
CA PHE A 8 -32.66 -15.15 21.34
C PHE A 8 -31.20 -14.82 21.65
N HIS A 9 -30.30 -15.77 21.35
CA HIS A 9 -28.89 -15.45 21.16
C HIS A 9 -28.78 -14.58 19.91
N SER A 10 -28.77 -13.26 20.09
CA SER A 10 -28.41 -12.31 19.06
C SER A 10 -26.94 -12.48 18.72
N ARG A 11 -26.64 -13.28 17.68
CA ARG A 11 -25.40 -13.13 16.92
C ARG A 11 -25.48 -11.78 16.21
N LEU A 12 -24.95 -10.73 16.83
CA LEU A 12 -24.62 -9.49 16.14
C LEU A 12 -23.54 -9.83 15.10
N LEU A 13 -23.94 -10.05 13.85
CA LEU A 13 -23.01 -9.94 12.73
C LEU A 13 -22.65 -8.46 12.62
N LEU A 14 -21.53 -8.07 13.22
CA LEU A 14 -20.92 -6.76 13.00
C LEU A 14 -20.39 -6.75 11.57
N PHE A 15 -21.24 -6.34 10.63
CA PHE A 15 -20.80 -6.07 9.27
C PHE A 15 -19.90 -4.82 9.28
N ASN A 16 -18.71 -4.93 8.70
CA ASN A 16 -17.84 -3.80 8.45
C ASN A 16 -18.44 -3.03 7.26
N ALA A 17 -19.42 -2.17 7.53
CA ALA A 17 -20.10 -1.36 6.53
C ALA A 17 -19.28 -0.12 6.16
N ILE A 18 -19.49 0.41 4.95
CA ILE A 18 -18.88 1.66 4.49
C ILE A 18 -19.50 2.81 5.27
N VAL A 19 -18.64 3.71 5.74
CA VAL A 19 -19.00 4.98 6.35
C VAL A 19 -18.63 6.08 5.38
N ASP A 20 -19.62 6.81 4.91
CA ASP A 20 -19.41 8.00 4.07
C ASP A 20 -18.93 9.15 4.96
N VAL A 21 -17.89 9.84 4.53
CA VAL A 21 -17.38 11.02 5.23
C VAL A 21 -18.28 12.22 4.89
N ALA A 22 -19.10 12.61 5.85
CA ALA A 22 -19.91 13.81 5.73
C ALA A 22 -19.00 15.04 5.65
N THR A 23 -19.16 15.84 4.60
CA THR A 23 -18.37 17.07 4.39
C THR A 23 -19.30 18.26 4.27
N ASP A 24 -19.26 19.14 5.27
CA ASP A 24 -19.87 20.47 5.20
C ASP A 24 -18.91 21.44 4.48
N GLU A 25 -19.46 22.35 3.66
CA GLU A 25 -18.69 23.51 3.20
C GLU A 25 -18.50 24.45 4.40
N ALA A 26 -17.31 24.45 5.01
CA ALA A 26 -17.00 25.36 6.10
C ALA A 26 -16.44 26.68 5.56
N THR A 27 -17.21 27.76 5.69
CA THR A 27 -16.72 29.13 5.55
C THR A 27 -15.93 29.49 6.81
N VAL A 28 -14.63 29.24 6.83
CA VAL A 28 -13.75 29.74 7.89
C VAL A 28 -13.53 31.24 7.63
N GLY A 29 -13.66 32.06 8.67
CA GLY A 29 -13.74 33.53 8.64
C GLY A 29 -12.51 34.30 8.17
N THR A 30 -11.89 33.89 7.06
CA THR A 30 -10.87 34.61 6.29
C THR A 30 -10.91 34.16 4.82
N ASN A 31 -11.92 34.57 4.03
CA ASN A 31 -11.97 34.50 2.54
C ASN A 31 -11.39 33.23 1.83
N GLN A 32 -11.34 32.07 2.47
CA GLN A 32 -10.96 30.79 1.89
C GLN A 32 -12.12 29.83 2.08
N THR A 33 -12.88 29.62 1.01
CA THR A 33 -13.84 28.52 0.94
C THR A 33 -13.05 27.21 0.99
N THR A 34 -13.23 26.42 2.04
CA THR A 34 -12.63 25.09 2.11
C THR A 34 -13.27 24.21 1.03
N SER A 35 -12.45 23.55 0.21
CA SER A 35 -12.95 22.67 -0.85
C SER A 35 -13.59 21.43 -0.21
N LYS A 36 -14.79 21.06 -0.65
CA LYS A 36 -15.48 19.85 -0.18
C LYS A 36 -14.67 18.58 -0.53
N ALA A 37 -14.50 17.65 0.40
CA ALA A 37 -13.84 16.37 0.13
C ALA A 37 -14.77 15.44 -0.66
N VAL A 38 -14.41 15.14 -1.91
CA VAL A 38 -15.18 14.30 -2.83
C VAL A 38 -14.25 13.47 -3.70
N CYS A 39 -14.70 12.26 -4.08
CA CYS A 39 -14.05 11.40 -5.07
C CYS A 39 -14.03 12.03 -6.47
N LEU A 40 -13.32 11.39 -7.42
CA LEU A 40 -13.22 11.88 -8.81
C LEU A 40 -14.58 12.25 -9.44
N ASP A 41 -15.67 11.55 -9.13
CA ASP A 41 -17.02 11.81 -9.67
C ASP A 41 -17.89 12.77 -8.83
N GLY A 42 -17.37 13.29 -7.72
CA GLY A 42 -18.09 14.16 -6.79
C GLY A 42 -18.87 13.44 -5.68
N SER A 43 -18.82 12.10 -5.60
CA SER A 43 -19.38 11.34 -4.47
C SER A 43 -18.55 11.52 -3.20
N LEU A 44 -19.15 11.29 -2.03
CA LEU A 44 -18.44 11.39 -0.76
C LEU A 44 -17.42 10.25 -0.63
N PRO A 45 -16.19 10.51 -0.17
CA PRO A 45 -15.25 9.45 0.12
C PRO A 45 -15.74 8.63 1.32
N GLY A 46 -15.15 7.45 1.52
CA GLY A 46 -15.56 6.59 2.62
C GLY A 46 -14.46 5.69 3.15
N TYR A 47 -14.73 5.08 4.30
CA TYR A 47 -13.87 4.09 4.92
C TYR A 47 -14.71 2.98 5.54
N HIS A 48 -14.10 1.83 5.78
CA HIS A 48 -14.69 0.75 6.55
C HIS A 48 -14.01 0.69 7.92
N LEU A 49 -14.79 0.47 8.97
CA LEU A 49 -14.29 0.42 10.35
C LEU A 49 -14.72 -0.86 11.06
N GLN A 50 -13.79 -1.46 11.77
CA GLN A 50 -14.04 -2.46 12.79
C GLN A 50 -13.44 -1.99 14.12
N LYS A 51 -14.27 -1.86 15.16
CA LYS A 51 -13.80 -1.43 16.48
C LYS A 51 -12.94 -2.51 17.13
N GLY A 52 -11.87 -2.06 17.78
CA GLY A 52 -11.02 -2.90 18.60
C GLY A 52 -11.71 -3.31 19.90
N PHE A 53 -11.11 -4.28 20.59
CA PHE A 53 -11.62 -4.80 21.85
C PHE A 53 -10.48 -5.14 22.81
N GLY A 54 -10.80 -5.36 24.08
CA GLY A 54 -9.82 -5.76 25.09
C GLY A 54 -8.62 -4.80 25.16
N SER A 55 -7.42 -5.33 24.96
CA SER A 55 -6.18 -4.57 25.05
C SER A 55 -5.90 -3.69 23.83
N GLY A 56 -6.62 -3.89 22.72
CA GLY A 56 -6.44 -3.18 21.47
C GLY A 56 -7.42 -2.02 21.26
N SER A 57 -8.31 -1.74 22.21
CA SER A 57 -9.33 -0.69 22.07
C SER A 57 -8.75 0.73 21.93
N ASP A 58 -7.51 0.97 22.38
CA ASP A 58 -6.77 2.24 22.22
C ASP A 58 -5.64 2.15 21.17
N LYS A 59 -5.64 1.09 20.34
CA LYS A 59 -4.67 0.86 19.28
C LYS A 59 -5.36 0.85 17.92
N TRP A 60 -4.68 1.33 16.89
CA TRP A 60 -5.29 1.59 15.58
C TRP A 60 -4.40 1.09 14.42
N VAL A 61 -5.00 0.38 13.47
CA VAL A 61 -4.40 0.11 12.15
C VAL A 61 -5.28 0.78 11.10
N LEU A 62 -4.71 1.73 10.36
CA LEU A 62 -5.36 2.37 9.23
C LEU A 62 -4.70 1.84 7.97
N HIS A 63 -5.44 1.19 7.08
CA HIS A 63 -4.93 0.65 5.83
C HIS A 63 -5.53 1.39 4.63
N ILE A 64 -4.67 2.02 3.83
CA ILE A 64 -5.04 2.76 2.62
C ILE A 64 -5.11 1.79 1.44
N GLU A 65 -6.29 1.71 0.83
CA GLU A 65 -6.51 0.91 -0.37
C GLU A 65 -5.64 1.38 -1.55
N GLY A 66 -5.13 0.43 -2.34
CA GLY A 66 -4.42 0.70 -3.58
C GLY A 66 -5.31 0.68 -4.81
N GLY A 67 -4.75 0.95 -5.99
CA GLY A 67 -5.49 0.86 -7.25
C GLY A 67 -4.86 1.55 -8.44
N GLY A 68 -3.53 1.75 -8.45
CA GLY A 68 -2.85 2.57 -9.46
C GLY A 68 -3.36 4.00 -9.53
N TRP A 69 -3.04 4.74 -10.59
CA TRP A 69 -3.41 6.15 -10.75
C TRP A 69 -4.14 6.42 -12.07
N CYS A 70 -4.57 7.65 -12.28
CA CYS A 70 -4.95 8.14 -13.60
C CYS A 70 -4.15 9.41 -13.92
N ASN A 71 -3.65 9.53 -15.15
CA ASN A 71 -2.69 10.56 -15.53
C ASN A 71 -3.18 11.43 -16.70
N SER A 72 -4.43 11.25 -17.12
CA SER A 72 -5.05 12.04 -18.20
C SER A 72 -6.53 12.25 -17.92
N ILE A 73 -7.14 13.27 -18.54
CA ILE A 73 -8.59 13.49 -18.44
C ILE A 73 -9.37 12.26 -18.86
N GLU A 74 -8.95 11.57 -19.93
CA GLU A 74 -9.59 10.35 -20.40
C GLU A 74 -9.49 9.22 -19.38
N SER A 75 -8.29 8.92 -18.88
CA SER A 75 -8.09 7.85 -17.91
C SER A 75 -8.80 8.13 -16.58
N CYS A 76 -8.80 9.38 -16.11
CA CYS A 76 -9.53 9.77 -14.91
C CYS A 76 -11.05 9.77 -15.13
N SER A 77 -11.52 10.17 -16.31
CA SER A 77 -12.95 10.11 -16.66
C SER A 77 -13.47 8.69 -16.74
N PHE A 78 -12.65 7.76 -17.24
CA PHE A 78 -12.98 6.33 -17.17
C PHE A 78 -13.01 5.86 -15.72
N ARG A 79 -11.98 6.20 -14.94
CA ARG A 79 -11.83 5.77 -13.55
C ARG A 79 -12.98 6.21 -12.64
N GLN A 80 -13.53 7.40 -12.84
CA GLN A 80 -14.69 7.92 -12.07
C GLN A 80 -15.94 7.02 -12.19
N THR A 81 -16.01 6.17 -13.22
CA THR A 81 -17.12 5.20 -13.43
C THR A 81 -16.89 3.86 -12.72
N THR A 82 -15.87 3.79 -11.85
CA THR A 82 -15.46 2.57 -11.12
C THR A 82 -15.35 2.85 -9.63
N LYS A 83 -15.21 1.79 -8.82
CA LYS A 83 -14.99 1.91 -7.36
C LYS A 83 -13.72 2.67 -6.96
N LEU A 84 -12.77 2.84 -7.90
CA LEU A 84 -11.52 3.57 -7.70
C LEU A 84 -11.59 5.06 -8.05
N GLY A 85 -12.79 5.54 -8.41
CA GLY A 85 -13.06 6.96 -8.66
C GLY A 85 -14.42 7.45 -8.16
N SER A 86 -15.24 6.55 -7.60
CA SER A 86 -16.56 6.90 -7.06
C SER A 86 -16.98 5.91 -5.98
N SER A 87 -17.45 6.44 -4.84
CA SER A 87 -17.99 5.61 -3.75
C SER A 87 -19.32 4.96 -4.10
N ARG A 88 -20.01 5.44 -5.14
CA ARG A 88 -21.27 4.83 -5.63
C ARG A 88 -21.09 3.41 -6.16
N PHE A 89 -19.86 3.03 -6.50
CA PHE A 89 -19.52 1.68 -6.95
C PHE A 89 -18.72 0.89 -5.92
N MET A 90 -18.49 1.45 -4.72
CA MET A 90 -17.78 0.73 -3.66
C MET A 90 -18.68 -0.31 -3.01
N GLU A 91 -18.08 -1.41 -2.59
CA GLU A 91 -18.76 -2.42 -1.81
C GLU A 91 -19.21 -1.83 -0.46
N HIS A 92 -20.49 -1.99 -0.13
CA HIS A 92 -21.02 -1.58 1.16
C HIS A 92 -20.34 -2.33 2.31
N GLU A 93 -20.03 -3.61 2.12
CA GLU A 93 -19.34 -4.44 3.11
C GLU A 93 -18.03 -4.97 2.54
N VAL A 94 -17.02 -5.06 3.38
CA VAL A 94 -15.72 -5.62 2.98
C VAL A 94 -15.20 -6.62 4.03
N GLN A 95 -14.55 -7.67 3.54
CA GLN A 95 -13.83 -8.58 4.40
C GLN A 95 -12.54 -7.94 4.89
N PHE A 96 -12.30 -8.06 6.20
CA PHE A 96 -11.03 -7.69 6.81
C PHE A 96 -10.15 -8.93 6.90
N SER A 97 -9.02 -8.91 6.17
CA SER A 97 -8.09 -10.04 6.01
C SER A 97 -6.64 -9.62 6.24
N GLY A 98 -5.73 -10.60 6.34
CA GLY A 98 -4.31 -10.35 6.61
C GLY A 98 -4.12 -9.47 7.84
N ILE A 99 -3.41 -8.36 7.69
CA ILE A 99 -3.15 -7.35 8.74
C ILE A 99 -4.42 -6.76 9.37
N LEU A 100 -5.57 -6.84 8.69
CA LEU A 100 -6.86 -6.40 9.22
C LEU A 100 -7.70 -7.55 9.81
N SER A 101 -7.26 -8.81 9.72
CA SER A 101 -8.06 -9.94 10.24
C SER A 101 -8.30 -9.82 11.75
N SER A 102 -9.49 -10.19 12.22
CA SER A 102 -9.83 -10.31 13.66
C SER A 102 -9.61 -11.72 14.21
N ASP A 103 -9.19 -12.64 13.36
CA ASP A 103 -8.75 -13.97 13.78
C ASP A 103 -7.30 -13.88 14.29
N SER A 104 -7.09 -14.13 15.58
CA SER A 104 -5.77 -14.10 16.20
C SER A 104 -4.82 -15.16 15.64
N SER A 105 -5.33 -16.25 15.06
CA SER A 105 -4.50 -17.23 14.35
C SER A 105 -3.98 -16.71 13.01
N GLN A 106 -4.64 -15.73 12.41
CA GLN A 106 -4.28 -15.10 11.14
C GLN A 106 -3.65 -13.72 11.33
N ASN A 107 -3.77 -13.10 12.50
CA ASN A 107 -3.25 -11.77 12.77
C ASN A 107 -2.93 -11.58 14.26
N PRO A 108 -1.96 -12.32 14.79
CA PRO A 108 -1.71 -12.38 16.24
C PRO A 108 -1.41 -11.03 16.87
N ASP A 109 -0.89 -10.08 16.08
CA ASP A 109 -0.40 -8.79 16.56
C ASP A 109 -1.47 -7.70 16.60
N PHE A 110 -2.38 -7.70 15.62
CA PHE A 110 -3.34 -6.61 15.42
C PHE A 110 -4.80 -7.06 15.50
N PHE A 111 -5.09 -8.34 15.81
CA PHE A 111 -6.45 -8.87 15.77
C PHE A 111 -7.45 -8.14 16.68
N ASP A 112 -7.01 -7.55 17.79
CA ASP A 112 -7.86 -6.85 18.76
C ASP A 112 -7.84 -5.31 18.61
N TRP A 113 -7.09 -4.77 17.64
CA TRP A 113 -6.97 -3.32 17.40
C TRP A 113 -8.23 -2.75 16.71
N ASN A 114 -8.42 -1.44 16.77
CA ASN A 114 -9.31 -0.74 15.85
C ASN A 114 -8.72 -0.80 14.43
N LYS A 115 -9.55 -1.10 13.45
CA LYS A 115 -9.11 -1.37 12.09
C LYS A 115 -9.91 -0.54 11.12
N VAL A 116 -9.21 0.20 10.28
CA VAL A 116 -9.81 1.07 9.28
C VAL A 116 -9.28 0.67 7.92
N LYS A 117 -10.16 0.48 6.94
CA LYS A 117 -9.80 0.41 5.53
C LYS A 117 -10.26 1.70 4.86
N ILE A 118 -9.33 2.59 4.54
CA ILE A 118 -9.60 3.85 3.84
C ILE A 118 -9.78 3.53 2.35
N ARG A 119 -10.92 3.90 1.77
CA ARG A 119 -11.26 3.58 0.37
C ARG A 119 -10.67 4.61 -0.58
N TYR A 120 -10.05 4.12 -1.64
CA TYR A 120 -9.27 4.93 -2.57
C TYR A 120 -10.11 5.37 -3.78
N CYS A 121 -10.27 6.68 -3.97
CA CYS A 121 -11.14 7.22 -5.03
C CYS A 121 -10.67 8.52 -5.69
N ASP A 122 -9.46 9.00 -5.41
CA ASP A 122 -8.90 10.23 -5.99
C ASP A 122 -8.00 9.97 -7.20
N GLY A 123 -7.44 8.76 -7.33
CA GLY A 123 -6.55 8.44 -8.45
C GLY A 123 -5.16 9.08 -8.37
N GLY A 124 -4.79 9.63 -7.20
CA GLY A 124 -3.57 10.42 -6.98
C GLY A 124 -2.87 10.12 -5.65
N SER A 125 -2.95 8.91 -5.10
CA SER A 125 -2.38 8.56 -3.77
C SER A 125 -2.74 9.53 -2.63
N PHE A 126 -3.99 10.02 -2.61
CA PHE A 126 -4.45 10.99 -1.63
C PHE A 126 -3.61 12.27 -1.58
N SER A 127 -3.03 12.70 -2.70
CA SER A 127 -2.16 13.87 -2.75
C SER A 127 -2.60 14.94 -3.76
N GLY A 128 -3.77 14.78 -4.39
CA GLY A 128 -4.29 15.81 -5.32
C GLY A 128 -4.86 17.03 -4.60
N HIS A 129 -4.81 18.19 -5.26
CA HIS A 129 -5.41 19.45 -4.79
C HIS A 129 -6.37 20.08 -5.83
N SER A 130 -7.39 20.80 -5.33
CA SER A 130 -8.45 21.41 -6.13
C SER A 130 -8.00 22.63 -6.95
N ASP A 131 -6.83 23.18 -6.69
CA ASP A 131 -6.23 24.29 -7.46
C ASP A 131 -5.92 23.88 -8.92
N SER A 132 -5.76 22.58 -9.16
CA SER A 132 -5.58 21.99 -10.50
C SER A 132 -6.89 21.73 -11.26
N GLU A 133 -8.06 21.89 -10.62
CA GLU A 133 -9.34 21.56 -11.23
C GLU A 133 -9.75 22.57 -12.32
N PHE A 134 -10.36 22.05 -13.40
CA PHE A 134 -10.82 22.87 -14.52
C PHE A 134 -12.04 23.70 -14.12
N LYS A 135 -11.90 25.02 -14.17
CA LYS A 135 -13.02 25.98 -13.94
C LYS A 135 -14.13 25.90 -14.98
N ASN A 136 -13.90 25.18 -16.09
CA ASN A 136 -14.76 25.18 -17.28
C ASN A 136 -15.73 23.98 -17.37
N GLY A 137 -16.05 23.33 -16.24
CA GLY A 137 -17.16 22.36 -16.17
C GLY A 137 -16.81 20.89 -16.40
N THR A 138 -15.52 20.52 -16.40
CA THR A 138 -15.12 19.10 -16.31
C THR A 138 -15.53 18.56 -14.93
N LYS A 139 -16.31 17.47 -14.89
CA LYS A 139 -16.82 16.87 -13.63
C LYS A 139 -15.79 15.99 -12.91
N LEU A 140 -14.51 16.33 -12.98
CA LEU A 140 -13.45 15.60 -12.28
C LEU A 140 -12.95 16.41 -11.09
N PHE A 141 -12.81 15.75 -9.94
CA PHE A 141 -12.33 16.35 -8.70
C PHE A 141 -11.03 15.69 -8.25
N PHE A 142 -9.93 16.45 -8.25
CA PHE A 142 -8.60 15.95 -7.89
C PHE A 142 -8.27 16.30 -6.44
N ARG A 143 -9.06 15.79 -5.50
CA ARG A 143 -9.07 16.26 -4.10
C ARG A 143 -8.44 15.28 -3.11
N GLY A 144 -7.43 14.51 -3.56
CA GLY A 144 -6.80 13.48 -2.74
C GLY A 144 -6.38 13.96 -1.34
N GLN A 145 -5.68 15.10 -1.24
CA GLN A 145 -5.25 15.67 0.03
C GLN A 145 -6.44 16.04 0.92
N VAL A 146 -7.46 16.67 0.34
CA VAL A 146 -8.67 17.09 1.06
C VAL A 146 -9.46 15.88 1.58
N ILE A 147 -9.51 14.79 0.79
CA ILE A 147 -10.11 13.52 1.22
C ILE A 147 -9.34 12.95 2.40
N TRP A 148 -8.01 12.92 2.34
CA TRP A 148 -7.16 12.45 3.44
C TRP A 148 -7.46 13.22 4.72
N GLU A 149 -7.44 14.54 4.68
CA GLU A 149 -7.71 15.41 5.83
C GLU A 149 -9.12 15.17 6.41
N ALA A 150 -10.14 15.04 5.56
CA ALA A 150 -11.52 14.80 5.99
C ALA A 150 -11.69 13.42 6.65
N VAL A 151 -11.17 12.36 6.03
CA VAL A 151 -11.23 10.99 6.59
C VAL A 151 -10.52 10.94 7.93
N ILE A 152 -9.31 11.48 8.01
CA ILE A 152 -8.52 11.47 9.24
C ILE A 152 -9.18 12.33 10.33
N GLY A 153 -9.73 13.49 9.98
CA GLY A 153 -10.50 14.33 10.90
C GLY A 153 -11.69 13.60 11.52
N GLU A 154 -12.44 12.84 10.71
CA GLU A 154 -13.53 12.01 11.21
C GLU A 154 -13.01 10.89 12.13
N LEU A 155 -11.95 10.18 11.74
CA LEU A 155 -11.36 9.13 12.57
C LEU A 155 -10.87 9.65 13.93
N LEU A 156 -10.29 10.86 13.96
CA LEU A 156 -9.92 11.55 15.19
C LEU A 156 -11.12 11.78 16.10
N SER A 157 -12.26 12.18 15.52
CA SER A 157 -13.50 12.45 16.27
C SER A 157 -14.12 11.20 16.91
N ILE A 158 -13.94 10.03 16.30
CA ILE A 158 -14.50 8.76 16.79
C ILE A 158 -13.55 7.95 17.67
N GLY A 159 -12.34 8.47 17.96
CA GLY A 159 -11.46 7.94 18.99
C GLY A 159 -9.98 7.82 18.63
N LEU A 160 -9.57 8.02 17.37
CA LEU A 160 -8.16 7.97 16.97
C LEU A 160 -7.32 9.02 17.71
N SER A 161 -7.94 10.14 18.11
CA SER A 161 -7.31 11.19 18.93
C SER A 161 -6.83 10.71 20.31
N ASN A 162 -7.29 9.55 20.78
CA ASN A 162 -6.89 8.93 22.04
C ASN A 162 -5.95 7.72 21.87
N ALA A 163 -5.45 7.48 20.65
CA ALA A 163 -4.64 6.31 20.35
C ALA A 163 -3.33 6.29 21.15
N LYS A 164 -2.99 5.15 21.74
CA LYS A 164 -1.66 4.89 22.31
C LYS A 164 -0.69 4.28 21.31
N LYS A 165 -1.22 3.51 20.36
CA LYS A 165 -0.46 2.95 19.24
C LYS A 165 -1.25 3.14 17.95
N ALA A 166 -0.57 3.58 16.90
CA ALA A 166 -1.18 3.71 15.58
C ALA A 166 -0.22 3.21 14.50
N LEU A 167 -0.75 2.45 13.55
CA LEU A 167 -0.04 1.98 12.38
C LEU A 167 -0.75 2.52 11.15
N LEU A 168 -0.11 3.41 10.40
CA LEU A 168 -0.54 3.75 9.06
C LEU A 168 0.02 2.71 8.10
N SER A 169 -0.84 2.08 7.31
CA SER A 169 -0.47 1.07 6.35
C SER A 169 -1.14 1.36 5.03
N GLY A 170 -0.63 0.78 3.95
CA GLY A 170 -1.33 0.78 2.67
C GLY A 170 -0.58 -0.05 1.67
N CYS A 171 -1.28 -0.42 0.60
CA CYS A 171 -0.67 -1.13 -0.51
C CYS A 171 -0.64 -0.34 -1.81
N SER A 172 0.41 -0.50 -2.62
CA SER A 172 0.46 0.00 -4.01
C SER A 172 0.37 1.52 -4.00
N ALA A 173 -0.60 2.11 -4.72
CA ALA A 173 -0.91 3.53 -4.60
C ALA A 173 -1.22 3.98 -3.16
N GLY A 174 -1.84 3.14 -2.33
CA GLY A 174 -2.05 3.39 -0.90
C GLY A 174 -0.76 3.24 -0.06
N GLY A 175 0.18 2.42 -0.52
CA GLY A 175 1.52 2.34 0.06
C GLY A 175 2.33 3.60 -0.21
N LEU A 176 2.26 4.13 -1.44
CA LEU A 176 2.83 5.44 -1.76
C LEU A 176 2.15 6.56 -0.94
N ALA A 177 0.82 6.54 -0.80
CA ALA A 177 0.09 7.47 0.05
C ALA A 177 0.56 7.40 1.51
N THR A 178 0.81 6.18 2.02
CA THR A 178 1.35 5.96 3.36
C THR A 178 2.69 6.66 3.56
N LEU A 179 3.59 6.63 2.57
CA LEU A 179 4.87 7.34 2.63
C LEU A 179 4.70 8.86 2.60
N ILE A 180 3.84 9.37 1.72
CA ILE A 180 3.58 10.81 1.58
C ILE A 180 3.06 11.38 2.90
N HIS A 181 2.07 10.71 3.50
CA HIS A 181 1.35 11.18 4.68
C HIS A 181 1.92 10.70 6.03
N CYS A 182 3.03 9.96 6.03
CA CYS A 182 3.51 9.28 7.25
C CYS A 182 3.80 10.25 8.42
N ASP A 183 4.56 11.32 8.16
CA ASP A 183 4.89 12.30 9.21
C ASP A 183 3.67 13.13 9.63
N ASP A 184 2.82 13.49 8.68
CA ASP A 184 1.61 14.27 8.94
C ASP A 184 0.66 13.47 9.83
N PHE A 185 0.54 12.16 9.58
CA PHE A 185 -0.19 11.23 10.44
C PHE A 185 0.42 11.12 11.86
N ARG A 186 1.75 11.12 11.98
CA ARG A 186 2.41 11.14 13.29
C ARG A 186 2.14 12.44 14.04
N GLU A 187 2.13 13.58 13.34
CA GLU A 187 2.04 14.92 13.93
C GLU A 187 0.67 15.21 14.55
N ILE A 188 -0.41 14.72 13.93
CA ILE A 188 -1.79 14.93 14.41
C ILE A 188 -2.18 14.05 15.61
N LEU A 189 -1.39 13.01 15.91
CA LEU A 189 -1.67 12.07 17.01
C LEU A 189 -1.03 12.52 18.32
N PRO A 190 -1.48 11.99 19.48
CA PRO A 190 -0.91 12.33 20.77
C PRO A 190 0.61 12.21 20.79
N LYS A 191 1.29 13.16 21.45
CA LYS A 191 2.76 13.19 21.51
C LYS A 191 3.36 11.90 22.08
N ASN A 192 2.65 11.27 23.01
CA ASN A 192 3.02 10.02 23.67
C ASN A 192 2.54 8.75 22.92
N ALA A 193 1.84 8.88 21.79
CA ALA A 193 1.45 7.74 20.98
C ALA A 193 2.68 7.16 20.24
N ASN A 194 2.77 5.83 20.19
CA ASN A 194 3.73 5.15 19.33
C ASN A 194 3.12 4.99 17.93
N VAL A 195 3.67 5.71 16.96
CA VAL A 195 3.17 5.73 15.58
C VAL A 195 4.23 5.22 14.63
N LYS A 196 3.84 4.31 13.75
CA LYS A 196 4.70 3.77 12.69
C LYS A 196 3.95 3.73 11.36
N CYS A 197 4.69 3.61 10.27
CA CYS A 197 4.14 3.43 8.93
C CYS A 197 4.61 2.11 8.32
N LEU A 198 3.70 1.34 7.71
CA LEU A 198 4.00 0.11 6.99
C LEU A 198 3.60 0.25 5.52
N VAL A 199 4.57 0.11 4.63
CA VAL A 199 4.39 0.39 3.21
C VAL A 199 4.53 -0.90 2.42
N ASP A 200 3.42 -1.40 1.89
CA ASP A 200 3.37 -2.66 1.14
C ASP A 200 3.33 -2.40 -0.36
N ALA A 201 4.31 -2.91 -1.12
CA ALA A 201 4.39 -2.72 -2.57
C ALA A 201 4.24 -1.25 -3.03
N GLY A 202 4.60 -0.29 -2.16
CA GLY A 202 4.44 1.16 -2.38
C GLY A 202 5.70 1.85 -2.87
N PHE A 203 6.83 1.15 -2.93
CA PHE A 203 8.09 1.67 -3.43
C PHE A 203 8.22 1.38 -4.93
N PHE A 204 7.75 2.31 -5.76
CA PHE A 204 7.88 2.20 -7.21
C PHE A 204 9.23 2.74 -7.66
N LEU A 205 10.08 1.84 -8.18
CA LEU A 205 11.38 2.19 -8.73
C LEU A 205 11.27 3.02 -10.02
N ASN A 206 12.02 4.13 -10.10
CA ASN A 206 12.14 4.95 -11.31
C ASN A 206 13.28 4.43 -12.22
N GLU A 207 12.97 3.45 -13.07
CA GLU A 207 13.89 2.90 -14.06
C GLU A 207 13.27 2.93 -15.47
N LYS A 208 14.13 2.86 -16.49
CA LYS A 208 13.68 2.73 -17.88
C LYS A 208 13.06 1.35 -18.10
N ASP A 209 12.05 1.31 -18.97
CA ASP A 209 11.46 0.06 -19.42
C ASP A 209 12.41 -0.73 -20.34
N VAL A 210 12.02 -1.95 -20.71
CA VAL A 210 12.83 -2.82 -21.59
C VAL A 210 13.02 -2.29 -23.02
N ALA A 211 12.30 -1.22 -23.40
CA ALA A 211 12.49 -0.49 -24.65
C ALA A 211 13.34 0.78 -24.47
N GLY A 212 13.84 1.05 -23.25
CA GLY A 212 14.64 2.22 -22.91
C GLY A 212 13.84 3.50 -22.64
N SER A 213 12.50 3.41 -22.54
CA SER A 213 11.63 4.56 -22.30
C SER A 213 11.43 4.81 -20.80
N PRO A 214 11.39 6.08 -20.35
CA PRO A 214 11.14 6.43 -18.95
C PRO A 214 9.63 6.38 -18.65
N THR A 215 9.05 5.18 -18.75
CA THR A 215 7.58 4.98 -18.76
C THR A 215 6.91 5.43 -17.47
N ILE A 216 7.41 5.02 -16.30
CA ILE A 216 6.82 5.45 -15.02
C ILE A 216 7.12 6.93 -14.71
N GLU A 217 8.28 7.44 -15.09
CA GLU A 217 8.63 8.86 -14.87
C GLU A 217 7.66 9.78 -15.59
N ARG A 218 7.37 9.52 -16.87
CA ARG A 218 6.37 10.29 -17.64
C ARG A 218 4.98 10.14 -17.04
N PHE A 219 4.60 8.92 -16.65
CA PHE A 219 3.31 8.67 -16.05
C PHE A 219 3.13 9.44 -14.73
N TYR A 220 4.14 9.44 -13.85
CA TYR A 220 4.12 10.23 -12.60
C TYR A 220 4.17 11.73 -12.86
N GLN A 221 4.92 12.19 -13.86
CA GLN A 221 4.89 13.58 -14.31
C GLN A 221 3.48 14.02 -14.68
N ASP A 222 2.77 13.21 -15.46
CA ASP A 222 1.41 13.48 -15.85
C ASP A 222 0.43 13.46 -14.66
N VAL A 223 0.54 12.49 -13.75
CA VAL A 223 -0.27 12.46 -12.50
C VAL A 223 -0.06 13.73 -11.69
N VAL A 224 1.19 14.11 -11.45
CA VAL A 224 1.55 15.21 -10.56
C VAL A 224 1.10 16.55 -11.14
N ASN A 225 1.26 16.74 -12.43
CA ASN A 225 0.83 17.95 -13.13
C ASN A 225 -0.69 18.03 -13.24
N LEU A 226 -1.37 16.93 -13.59
CA LEU A 226 -2.81 16.93 -13.79
C LEU A 226 -3.59 17.17 -12.49
N GLN A 227 -3.14 16.57 -11.39
CA GLN A 227 -3.90 16.53 -10.15
C GLN A 227 -3.40 17.52 -9.09
N GLY A 228 -2.43 18.38 -9.40
CA GLY A 228 -1.91 19.38 -8.45
C GLY A 228 -1.14 18.77 -7.28
N VAL A 229 -0.47 17.63 -7.49
CA VAL A 229 0.12 16.85 -6.39
C VAL A 229 1.28 17.55 -5.68
N ALA A 230 1.94 18.49 -6.36
CA ALA A 230 3.14 19.16 -5.88
C ALA A 230 3.01 19.73 -4.45
N ASN A 231 1.81 20.20 -4.08
CA ASN A 231 1.55 20.82 -2.78
C ASN A 231 1.53 19.84 -1.60
N SER A 232 1.28 18.55 -1.84
CA SER A 232 1.32 17.50 -0.80
C SER A 232 2.69 16.83 -0.67
N LEU A 233 3.64 17.15 -1.57
CA LEU A 233 4.96 16.53 -1.54
C LEU A 233 5.89 17.23 -0.55
N LYS A 234 6.88 16.48 -0.07
CA LYS A 234 7.83 16.95 0.93
C LYS A 234 8.64 18.14 0.38
N LYS A 235 8.58 19.28 1.08
CA LYS A 235 9.16 20.57 0.64
C LYS A 235 10.68 20.53 0.47
N ASP A 236 11.35 19.74 1.28
CA ASP A 236 12.79 19.48 1.18
C ASP A 236 13.17 18.73 -0.10
N CYS A 237 12.25 17.96 -0.69
CA CYS A 237 12.42 17.37 -2.02
C CYS A 237 12.08 18.39 -3.13
N THR A 238 10.90 19.01 -3.07
CA THR A 238 10.42 19.91 -4.14
C THR A 238 11.21 21.22 -4.26
N SER A 239 11.98 21.59 -3.23
CA SER A 239 12.93 22.70 -3.30
C SER A 239 14.22 22.38 -4.08
N ARG A 240 14.51 21.10 -4.33
CA ARG A 240 15.73 20.63 -5.01
C ARG A 240 15.46 19.99 -6.37
N LEU A 241 14.29 19.39 -6.54
CA LEU A 241 13.90 18.62 -7.71
C LEU A 241 12.55 19.10 -8.25
N GLU A 242 12.32 18.84 -9.54
CA GLU A 242 11.00 18.98 -10.13
C GLU A 242 9.95 18.17 -9.33
N PRO A 243 8.75 18.71 -9.08
CA PRO A 243 7.78 18.08 -8.18
C PRO A 243 7.46 16.62 -8.52
N TYR A 244 7.40 16.25 -9.79
CA TYR A 244 7.08 14.88 -10.18
C TYR A 244 8.15 13.86 -9.77
N LYS A 245 9.41 14.28 -9.62
CA LYS A 245 10.48 13.40 -9.10
C LYS A 245 10.24 13.08 -7.63
N CYS A 246 9.70 14.03 -6.88
CA CYS A 246 9.36 13.87 -5.47
C CYS A 246 8.14 12.98 -5.21
N PHE A 247 7.45 12.54 -6.27
CA PHE A 247 6.43 11.50 -6.16
C PHE A 247 7.04 10.08 -6.13
N PHE A 248 8.34 9.94 -6.45
CA PHE A 248 9.07 8.69 -6.27
C PHE A 248 9.63 8.59 -4.84
N PRO A 249 9.30 7.53 -4.08
CA PRO A 249 9.80 7.31 -2.73
C PRO A 249 11.31 7.42 -2.56
N GLN A 250 12.08 7.00 -3.56
CA GLN A 250 13.54 7.04 -3.55
C GLN A 250 14.12 8.45 -3.28
N GLU A 251 13.36 9.51 -3.57
CA GLU A 251 13.84 10.89 -3.43
C GLU A 251 13.58 11.50 -2.05
N PHE A 252 12.69 10.90 -1.24
CA PHE A 252 12.25 11.48 0.04
C PHE A 252 12.15 10.51 1.21
N ILE A 253 12.19 9.19 0.99
CA ILE A 253 11.99 8.19 2.05
C ILE A 253 13.00 8.33 3.20
N SER A 254 14.25 8.71 2.91
CA SER A 254 15.29 8.91 3.91
C SER A 254 15.04 10.12 4.83
N ASN A 255 14.12 11.01 4.44
CA ASN A 255 13.80 12.23 5.17
C ASN A 255 12.51 12.10 6.00
N ILE A 256 11.81 10.96 5.90
CA ILE A 256 10.68 10.64 6.77
C ILE A 256 11.21 10.41 8.18
N LYS A 257 10.64 11.13 9.15
CA LYS A 257 11.09 11.09 10.56
C LYS A 257 10.41 9.98 11.33
N THR A 258 9.18 9.65 10.95
CA THR A 258 8.39 8.60 11.57
C THR A 258 8.93 7.23 11.14
N PRO A 259 9.05 6.24 12.05
CA PRO A 259 9.57 4.93 11.68
C PRO A 259 8.76 4.27 10.55
N VAL A 260 9.46 3.81 9.52
CA VAL A 260 8.87 3.20 8.31
C VAL A 260 9.32 1.74 8.18
N PHE A 261 8.37 0.85 7.91
CA PHE A 261 8.63 -0.54 7.57
C PHE A 261 8.19 -0.84 6.13
N LEU A 262 9.12 -1.16 5.24
CA LEU A 262 8.83 -1.54 3.86
C LEU A 262 8.54 -3.03 3.73
N VAL A 263 7.44 -3.39 3.09
CA VAL A 263 7.13 -4.76 2.63
C VAL A 263 7.11 -4.73 1.11
N GLN A 264 8.24 -5.00 0.47
CA GLN A 264 8.36 -4.84 -0.99
C GLN A 264 8.76 -6.16 -1.64
N PRO A 265 8.01 -6.67 -2.64
CA PRO A 265 8.49 -7.77 -3.45
C PRO A 265 9.58 -7.28 -4.41
N GLY A 266 10.71 -7.99 -4.47
CA GLY A 266 11.78 -7.74 -5.42
C GLY A 266 11.39 -8.01 -6.87
N TYR A 267 10.33 -8.80 -7.07
CA TYR A 267 9.72 -9.07 -8.37
C TYR A 267 8.23 -8.67 -8.35
N ASP A 268 7.94 -7.41 -8.06
CA ASP A 268 6.57 -6.90 -8.07
C ASP A 268 5.91 -7.11 -9.45
N PHE A 269 4.91 -7.99 -9.53
CA PHE A 269 4.34 -8.34 -10.84
C PHE A 269 3.64 -7.15 -11.49
N TRP A 270 3.06 -6.25 -10.69
CA TRP A 270 2.31 -5.12 -11.22
C TRP A 270 3.27 -4.11 -11.85
N GLN A 271 4.37 -3.79 -11.18
CA GLN A 271 5.42 -2.95 -11.73
C GLN A 271 6.08 -3.60 -12.95
N ILE A 272 6.34 -4.91 -12.93
CA ILE A 272 6.87 -5.60 -14.10
C ILE A 272 5.92 -5.51 -15.31
N GLN A 273 4.62 -5.75 -15.11
CA GLN A 273 3.63 -5.80 -16.19
C GLN A 273 3.29 -4.42 -16.77
N ASN A 274 3.27 -3.39 -15.94
CA ASN A 274 2.75 -2.07 -16.32
C ASN A 274 3.84 -1.00 -16.49
N ILE A 275 5.04 -1.22 -15.94
CA ILE A 275 6.13 -0.23 -15.97
C ILE A 275 7.35 -0.77 -16.70
N LEU A 276 7.91 -1.91 -16.27
CA LEU A 276 9.13 -2.45 -16.88
C LEU A 276 8.86 -3.01 -18.27
N VAL A 277 7.70 -3.65 -18.47
CA VAL A 277 7.29 -4.26 -19.74
C VAL A 277 5.85 -3.84 -20.11
N PRO A 278 5.63 -2.55 -20.40
CA PRO A 278 4.27 -2.00 -20.56
C PRO A 278 3.60 -2.50 -21.84
N GLY A 279 4.36 -2.70 -22.92
CA GLY A 279 3.84 -3.14 -24.21
C GLY A 279 3.63 -4.66 -24.33
N SER A 280 2.89 -5.05 -25.36
CA SER A 280 2.62 -6.46 -25.73
C SER A 280 2.76 -6.72 -27.23
N SER A 281 3.23 -5.73 -28.00
CA SER A 281 3.36 -5.75 -29.45
C SER A 281 4.81 -5.63 -29.89
N GLY A 282 5.08 -5.96 -31.17
CA GLY A 282 6.41 -5.83 -31.77
C GLY A 282 7.49 -6.62 -31.00
N PRO A 283 8.66 -6.02 -30.73
CA PRO A 283 9.76 -6.66 -29.98
C PRO A 283 9.35 -7.16 -28.58
N LEU A 284 8.34 -6.54 -27.98
CA LEU A 284 7.84 -6.88 -26.64
C LEU A 284 6.87 -8.08 -26.63
N ARG A 285 6.49 -8.60 -27.80
CA ARG A 285 5.64 -9.81 -27.88
C ARG A 285 6.27 -11.01 -27.19
N SER A 286 7.60 -11.09 -27.20
CA SER A 286 8.37 -12.14 -26.51
C SER A 286 8.15 -12.14 -24.99
N TRP A 287 7.77 -11.00 -24.41
CA TRP A 287 7.56 -10.83 -22.97
C TRP A 287 6.15 -11.18 -22.49
N VAL A 288 5.17 -11.33 -23.39
CA VAL A 288 3.74 -11.50 -23.03
C VAL A 288 3.54 -12.65 -22.04
N ARG A 289 4.22 -13.79 -22.25
CA ARG A 289 4.12 -14.93 -21.33
C ARG A 289 4.93 -14.71 -20.05
N CYS A 290 6.16 -14.20 -20.18
CA CYS A 290 7.08 -13.96 -19.08
C CYS A 290 6.52 -12.97 -18.04
N LYS A 291 5.97 -11.82 -18.48
CA LYS A 291 5.43 -10.81 -17.57
C LYS A 291 4.17 -11.26 -16.81
N LEU A 292 3.45 -12.25 -17.33
CA LEU A 292 2.29 -12.85 -16.66
C LEU A 292 2.68 -14.02 -15.74
N ASN A 293 3.74 -14.75 -16.10
CA ASN A 293 4.25 -15.88 -15.36
C ASN A 293 5.77 -15.97 -15.51
N ILE A 294 6.50 -15.69 -14.43
CA ILE A 294 7.97 -15.69 -14.43
C ILE A 294 8.58 -17.04 -14.85
N ASN A 295 7.88 -18.16 -14.66
CA ASN A 295 8.33 -19.48 -15.11
C ASN A 295 8.32 -19.63 -16.65
N SER A 296 7.71 -18.70 -17.36
CA SER A 296 7.70 -18.65 -18.83
C SER A 296 8.79 -17.76 -19.40
N CYS A 297 9.63 -17.16 -18.56
CA CYS A 297 10.74 -16.33 -18.99
C CYS A 297 11.91 -17.18 -19.50
N ASN A 298 12.53 -16.75 -20.60
CA ASN A 298 13.83 -17.30 -21.01
C ASN A 298 14.97 -16.65 -20.19
N SER A 299 16.19 -17.19 -20.31
CA SER A 299 17.35 -16.74 -19.53
C SER A 299 17.64 -15.23 -19.66
N LYS A 300 17.51 -14.63 -20.86
CA LYS A 300 17.72 -13.19 -21.06
C LYS A 300 16.64 -12.34 -20.39
N GLN A 301 15.41 -12.83 -20.38
CA GLN A 301 14.32 -12.14 -19.70
C GLN A 301 14.50 -12.21 -18.18
N LEU A 302 14.95 -13.36 -17.66
CA LEU A 302 15.26 -13.52 -16.25
C LEU A 302 16.40 -12.60 -15.81
N GLU A 303 17.44 -12.46 -16.63
CA GLU A 303 18.56 -11.53 -16.37
C GLU A 303 18.05 -10.09 -16.22
N VAL A 304 17.20 -9.62 -17.13
CA VAL A 304 16.57 -8.28 -17.02
C VAL A 304 15.71 -8.14 -15.75
N LEU A 305 14.96 -9.17 -15.36
CA LEU A 305 14.20 -9.14 -14.10
C LEU A 305 15.11 -9.12 -12.87
N GLN A 306 16.24 -9.84 -12.91
CA GLN A 306 17.26 -9.83 -11.87
C GLN A 306 17.93 -8.46 -11.76
N ASP A 307 18.26 -7.83 -12.89
CA ASP A 307 18.81 -6.48 -12.92
C ASP A 307 17.83 -5.46 -12.34
N PHE A 308 16.54 -5.55 -12.69
CA PHE A 308 15.52 -4.68 -12.10
C PHE A 308 15.42 -4.84 -10.57
N ARG A 309 15.46 -6.08 -10.08
CA ARG A 309 15.54 -6.36 -8.63
C ARG A 309 16.83 -5.78 -8.02
N ASN A 310 17.96 -5.91 -8.69
CA ASN A 310 19.24 -5.39 -8.20
C ASN A 310 19.24 -3.86 -8.14
N SER A 311 18.62 -3.18 -9.11
CA SER A 311 18.37 -1.74 -9.04
C SER A 311 17.50 -1.37 -7.85
N LEU A 312 16.41 -2.09 -7.58
CA LEU A 312 15.59 -1.87 -6.38
C LEU A 312 16.43 -1.97 -5.10
N LEU A 313 17.20 -3.04 -4.94
CA LEU A 313 18.04 -3.26 -3.75
C LEU A 313 19.10 -2.18 -3.60
N LYS A 314 19.73 -1.77 -4.71
CA LYS A 314 20.72 -0.69 -4.72
C LYS A 314 20.10 0.63 -4.28
N THR A 315 18.92 0.97 -4.81
CA THR A 315 18.19 2.19 -4.45
C THR A 315 17.77 2.18 -2.99
N LEU A 316 17.33 1.04 -2.46
CA LEU A 316 17.00 0.87 -1.05
C LEU A 316 18.24 0.86 -0.12
N GLY A 317 19.45 0.77 -0.67
CA GLY A 317 20.69 0.76 0.10
C GLY A 317 20.89 2.01 0.96
N GLY A 318 20.36 3.17 0.54
CA GLY A 318 20.36 4.38 1.35
C GLY A 318 19.39 4.30 2.53
N PHE A 319 18.16 3.84 2.29
CA PHE A 319 17.15 3.66 3.33
C PHE A 319 17.52 2.55 4.32
N HIS A 320 18.25 1.53 3.88
CA HIS A 320 18.78 0.45 4.73
C HIS A 320 19.68 0.95 5.87
N GLN A 321 20.30 2.13 5.72
CA GLN A 321 21.14 2.72 6.75
C GLN A 321 20.34 3.48 7.82
N ASN A 322 19.02 3.64 7.65
CA ASN A 322 18.17 4.31 8.62
C ASN A 322 17.92 3.40 9.84
N PRO A 323 18.37 3.77 11.06
CA PRO A 323 18.18 2.95 12.26
C PRO A 323 16.71 2.79 12.67
N GLU A 324 15.85 3.73 12.26
CA GLU A 324 14.40 3.69 12.49
C GLU A 324 13.64 3.07 11.30
N GLY A 325 14.37 2.59 10.28
CA GLY A 325 13.83 1.98 9.08
C GLY A 325 13.88 0.45 9.14
N GLY A 326 12.78 -0.19 8.73
CA GLY A 326 12.70 -1.63 8.55
C GLY A 326 12.37 -2.00 7.12
N MET A 327 12.83 -3.17 6.68
CA MET A 327 12.45 -3.70 5.37
C MET A 327 12.33 -5.22 5.38
N PHE A 328 11.33 -5.68 4.64
CA PHE A 328 11.11 -7.07 4.26
C PHE A 328 11.04 -7.15 2.73
N ILE A 329 12.18 -7.48 2.12
CA ILE A 329 12.32 -7.58 0.67
C ILE A 329 12.42 -9.05 0.27
N ASN A 330 11.34 -9.61 -0.28
CA ASN A 330 11.30 -11.02 -0.68
C ASN A 330 11.36 -11.19 -2.19
N SER A 331 11.65 -12.41 -2.64
CA SER A 331 11.77 -12.76 -4.06
C SER A 331 10.46 -13.30 -4.66
N CYS A 332 9.29 -13.03 -4.05
CA CYS A 332 8.02 -13.50 -4.57
C CYS A 332 7.56 -12.65 -5.76
N PHE A 333 6.93 -13.29 -6.74
CA PHE A 333 6.25 -12.63 -7.86
C PHE A 333 4.83 -12.24 -7.45
N ILE A 334 4.70 -11.18 -6.65
CA ILE A 334 3.47 -10.79 -5.96
C ILE A 334 3.31 -9.26 -5.95
N HIS A 335 2.10 -8.77 -5.72
CA HIS A 335 1.80 -7.36 -5.47
C HIS A 335 0.82 -7.33 -4.29
N CYS A 336 1.06 -6.47 -3.30
CA CYS A 336 0.28 -6.33 -2.06
C CYS A 336 0.14 -7.57 -1.17
N GLN A 337 1.02 -7.72 -0.21
CA GLN A 337 1.19 -8.94 0.57
C GLN A 337 0.58 -8.90 1.98
N THR A 338 0.26 -7.72 2.49
CA THR A 338 -0.10 -7.55 3.91
C THR A 338 -1.57 -7.78 4.20
N TRP A 339 -2.44 -7.53 3.22
CA TRP A 339 -3.88 -7.74 3.37
C TRP A 339 -4.31 -9.16 2.93
N MET A 340 -3.40 -9.96 2.37
CA MET A 340 -3.67 -11.35 1.98
C MET A 340 -3.40 -12.30 3.15
N THR A 341 -4.38 -13.13 3.50
CA THR A 341 -4.28 -14.11 4.60
C THR A 341 -3.09 -15.05 4.41
N GLU A 342 -2.87 -15.55 3.19
CA GLU A 342 -1.87 -16.55 2.86
C GLU A 342 -0.44 -16.03 3.04
N THR A 343 -0.21 -14.73 2.81
CA THR A 343 1.15 -14.15 2.82
C THR A 343 1.42 -13.22 4.01
N TRP A 344 0.40 -12.96 4.83
CA TRP A 344 0.53 -12.25 6.10
C TRP A 344 0.98 -13.19 7.22
N HIS A 345 0.11 -14.08 7.70
CA HIS A 345 0.43 -15.00 8.80
C HIS A 345 -0.17 -16.39 8.55
N SER A 346 0.59 -17.23 7.85
CA SER A 346 0.27 -18.63 7.63
C SER A 346 1.56 -19.48 7.64
N PRO A 347 1.46 -20.82 7.72
CA PRO A 347 2.62 -21.70 7.52
C PRO A 347 3.29 -21.53 6.15
N ARG A 348 2.58 -20.94 5.18
CA ARG A 348 3.04 -20.62 3.83
C ARG A 348 3.41 -19.14 3.66
N SER A 349 3.46 -18.34 4.74
CA SER A 349 3.91 -16.96 4.66
C SER A 349 5.36 -16.89 4.16
N PRO A 350 5.71 -15.91 3.31
CA PRO A 350 7.11 -15.68 2.93
C PRO A 350 7.98 -15.42 4.15
N LYS A 351 9.15 -16.07 4.19
CA LYS A 351 10.17 -15.91 5.25
C LYS A 351 11.50 -15.47 4.63
N ILE A 352 12.27 -14.72 5.40
CA ILE A 352 13.68 -14.40 5.10
C ILE A 352 14.49 -14.91 6.29
N ASP A 353 15.49 -15.75 6.06
CA ASP A 353 16.32 -16.37 7.11
C ASP A 353 15.52 -17.04 8.25
N ASN A 354 14.47 -17.79 7.89
CA ASN A 354 13.50 -18.42 8.81
C ASN A 354 12.74 -17.46 9.73
N LYS A 355 12.78 -16.14 9.48
CA LYS A 355 12.02 -15.14 10.21
C LYS A 355 10.86 -14.63 9.37
N ASP A 356 9.70 -14.54 10.00
CA ASP A 356 8.46 -14.04 9.41
C ASP A 356 8.44 -12.49 9.38
N LYS A 357 7.64 -11.91 8.47
CA LYS A 357 7.41 -10.45 8.31
C LYS A 357 7.09 -9.72 9.62
N LEU A 358 6.54 -10.43 10.60
CA LEU A 358 5.95 -9.91 11.85
C LEU A 358 6.98 -9.60 12.94
N ASN A 359 8.02 -10.42 13.07
CA ASN A 359 9.00 -10.29 14.14
C ASN A 359 9.63 -8.88 14.28
N PRO A 360 9.99 -8.17 13.20
CA PRO A 360 10.65 -6.87 13.31
C PRO A 360 9.70 -5.67 13.48
N ILE A 361 8.39 -5.81 13.23
CA ILE A 361 7.45 -4.68 13.34
C ILE A 361 7.25 -4.28 14.81
N LEU A 362 7.46 -5.22 15.76
CA LEU A 362 7.07 -5.07 17.15
C LEU A 362 8.13 -5.39 18.23
N SER A 363 9.24 -6.07 17.96
CA SER A 363 10.00 -6.74 19.05
C SER A 363 10.98 -5.91 19.89
N SER A 364 11.22 -4.63 19.65
CA SER A 364 12.11 -3.82 20.51
C SER A 364 12.04 -2.34 20.14
N ASP A 365 12.59 -1.48 20.99
CA ASP A 365 13.03 -0.11 20.66
C ASP A 365 14.10 -0.07 19.53
N GLU A 366 14.25 -1.16 18.77
CA GLU A 366 15.13 -1.37 17.62
C GLU A 366 14.34 -2.15 16.57
N ILE A 367 14.22 -1.60 15.36
CA ILE A 367 13.62 -2.26 14.20
C ILE A 367 14.68 -3.17 13.56
N SER A 368 14.43 -4.47 13.50
CA SER A 368 15.35 -5.44 12.89
C SER A 368 15.11 -5.62 11.39
N ILE A 369 16.18 -5.79 10.63
CA ILE A 369 16.22 -5.81 9.17
C ILE A 369 16.22 -7.25 8.62
N PHE A 370 15.49 -7.52 7.53
CA PHE A 370 15.62 -8.78 6.76
C PHE A 370 15.78 -8.50 5.26
N VAL A 371 16.97 -8.82 4.74
CA VAL A 371 17.32 -8.71 3.32
C VAL A 371 17.72 -10.09 2.79
N ILE A 372 16.85 -10.66 1.94
CA ILE A 372 17.07 -11.75 0.97
C ILE A 372 17.34 -13.16 1.53
N SER A 373 16.48 -14.10 1.12
CA SER A 373 16.89 -15.47 0.77
C SER A 373 16.90 -15.60 -0.76
N GLU A 374 17.94 -16.22 -1.32
CA GLU A 374 18.11 -16.49 -2.77
C GLU A 374 17.07 -17.46 -3.37
N THR A 375 16.16 -17.98 -2.54
CA THR A 375 15.22 -19.03 -2.98
C THR A 375 13.93 -18.42 -3.51
N ILE A 376 13.67 -18.60 -4.80
CA ILE A 376 12.37 -18.36 -5.44
C ILE A 376 11.37 -19.38 -4.85
N TYR A 377 10.57 -18.97 -3.86
CA TYR A 377 9.45 -19.78 -3.39
C TYR A 377 8.25 -19.59 -4.34
N LEU A 378 8.09 -20.54 -5.26
CA LEU A 378 6.89 -20.67 -6.08
C LEU A 378 5.77 -21.28 -5.24
N PHE A 379 4.88 -20.46 -4.68
CA PHE A 379 3.64 -20.96 -4.08
C PHE A 379 2.63 -21.29 -5.18
N TYR A 380 2.70 -22.48 -5.78
CA TYR A 380 1.56 -23.16 -6.41
C TYR A 380 1.87 -24.65 -6.53
N GLU A 381 1.29 -25.46 -5.64
CA GLU A 381 1.26 -26.92 -5.77
C GLU A 381 0.45 -27.30 -7.02
N LYS A 382 1.09 -27.92 -8.01
CA LYS A 382 0.39 -28.85 -8.91
C LYS A 382 0.67 -30.28 -8.46
N PRO A 383 -0.35 -31.14 -8.36
CA PRO A 383 -0.17 -32.51 -7.90
C PRO A 383 0.53 -33.35 -8.97
N SER A 384 1.47 -34.17 -8.50
CA SER A 384 2.06 -35.33 -9.16
C SER A 384 2.90 -35.09 -10.43
N LEU A 385 4.20 -35.35 -10.32
CA LEU A 385 4.88 -36.38 -11.11
C LEU A 385 6.15 -36.84 -10.37
N ARG A 386 6.38 -38.15 -10.43
CA ARG A 386 7.26 -38.93 -9.57
C ARG A 386 8.75 -38.58 -9.70
N ARG A 387 9.46 -38.75 -8.58
CA ARG A 387 10.93 -38.80 -8.45
C ARG A 387 11.57 -39.71 -9.51
N VAL A 388 12.65 -39.23 -10.13
CA VAL A 388 13.79 -40.09 -10.46
C VAL A 388 14.97 -39.59 -9.64
N ALA A 389 15.57 -40.53 -8.94
CA ALA A 389 16.62 -40.36 -7.94
C ALA A 389 17.92 -39.78 -8.52
N ASN A 390 18.69 -39.11 -7.67
CA ASN A 390 20.12 -39.39 -7.56
C ASN A 390 20.60 -39.11 -6.12
N GLN A 391 21.28 -40.11 -5.58
CA GLN A 391 21.88 -40.20 -4.25
C GLN A 391 23.23 -39.45 -4.17
N PRO A 392 23.76 -39.23 -2.94
CA PRO A 392 24.92 -38.39 -2.68
C PRO A 392 26.24 -39.17 -2.80
N LEU A 393 27.31 -38.49 -3.22
CA LEU A 393 28.67 -38.99 -3.07
C LEU A 393 29.37 -38.27 -1.90
N LEU A 394 29.39 -38.98 -0.77
CA LEU A 394 30.42 -38.87 0.26
C LEU A 394 31.68 -39.57 -0.23
N LEU A 395 32.84 -38.95 -0.11
CA LEU A 395 34.11 -39.67 0.03
C LEU A 395 35.01 -38.89 1.00
N SER A 396 35.33 -39.56 2.10
CA SER A 396 36.19 -39.17 3.20
C SER A 396 37.68 -39.30 2.86
N SER A 397 38.48 -38.48 3.55
CA SER A 397 39.94 -38.47 3.74
C SER A 397 40.71 -39.80 3.65
N ILE A 398 41.99 -39.72 3.23
CA ILE A 398 43.21 -40.24 3.91
C ILE A 398 44.46 -39.67 3.20
N ALA A 399 45.45 -39.27 4.03
CA ALA A 399 46.87 -38.95 3.78
C ALA A 399 47.24 -37.72 2.93
#